data_AF-A0A017HNW0-F1
#
_entry.id   AF-A0A017HNW0-F1
#
_cell.length_a   1.000
_cell.length_b   1.000
_cell.length_c   1.000
_cell.angle_alpha   90.00
_cell.angle_beta   90.00
_cell.angle_gamma   90.00
#
_symmetry.space_group_name_H-M   'P 1'
#
loop_
_entity.id
_entity.type
_entity.pdbx_description
1 polymer ?
#
loop_
_entity_poly.entity_id
_entity_poly.type
_entity_poly.pdbx_seq_one_letter_code
_entity_poly.pdbx_strand_id
1 'polypeptide(L)'
;MRALSLLFILLAVPALAQGVELVTEVRADLDEDGVQETYTLRENGDLVVSEAGWERVVSDAAFVGPVAGQQPSLGISVLGSVLLTSMNEGLGRDRRSMTLTIAHRQGDWRIAGYNYDFYDPMDPDTWGHCDLNLLTGEGVAETNEGPLAPVAPSAPPLWNWRASELPLPMGNICFDGRVVP
;
A
#
# COMPACT_ATOMS: atom_id res chain seq x y z
N MET A 1 -31.05 62.83 -21.14
CA MET A 1 -30.67 61.85 -20.09
C MET A 1 -30.31 60.56 -20.81
N ARG A 2 -29.02 60.24 -20.95
CA ARG A 2 -28.53 59.03 -21.64
C ARG A 2 -28.24 57.98 -20.56
N ALA A 3 -29.05 56.92 -20.52
CA ALA A 3 -28.83 55.78 -19.63
C ALA A 3 -27.73 54.89 -20.22
N LEU A 4 -26.59 54.85 -19.54
CA LEU A 4 -25.46 53.99 -19.87
C LEU A 4 -25.75 52.59 -19.27
N SER A 5 -26.02 51.62 -20.12
CA SER A 5 -26.23 50.22 -19.69
C SER A 5 -24.87 49.56 -19.48
N LEU A 6 -24.58 49.17 -18.23
CA LEU A 6 -23.39 48.40 -17.85
C LEU A 6 -23.63 46.92 -18.15
N LEU A 7 -22.88 46.39 -19.11
CA LEU A 7 -22.83 44.98 -19.47
C LEU A 7 -21.95 44.25 -18.44
N PHE A 8 -22.57 43.46 -17.55
CA PHE A 8 -21.86 42.55 -16.64
C PHE A 8 -21.36 41.33 -17.43
N ILE A 9 -20.06 41.28 -17.70
CA ILE A 9 -19.40 40.08 -18.25
C ILE A 9 -19.15 39.14 -17.08
N LEU A 10 -19.91 38.04 -17.00
CA LEU A 10 -19.55 36.90 -16.14
C LEU A 10 -18.28 36.26 -16.71
N LEU A 11 -17.14 36.51 -16.07
CA LEU A 11 -15.94 35.70 -16.25
C LEU A 11 -16.19 34.36 -15.55
N ALA A 12 -16.46 33.32 -16.33
CA ALA A 12 -16.39 31.95 -15.85
C ALA A 12 -14.94 31.67 -15.46
N VAL A 13 -14.65 31.70 -14.15
CA VAL A 13 -13.37 31.27 -13.62
C VAL A 13 -13.30 29.75 -13.85
N PRO A 14 -12.32 29.21 -14.59
CA PRO A 14 -12.14 27.77 -14.62
C PRO A 14 -11.88 27.32 -13.18
N ALA A 15 -12.72 26.43 -12.67
CA ALA A 15 -12.45 25.74 -11.42
C ALA A 15 -11.08 25.07 -11.58
N LEU A 16 -10.10 25.51 -10.78
CA LEU A 16 -8.85 24.78 -10.63
C LEU A 16 -9.25 23.41 -10.09
N ALA A 17 -9.19 22.39 -10.95
CA ALA A 17 -9.18 21.01 -10.49
C ALA A 17 -8.03 20.92 -9.49
N GLN A 18 -8.36 20.78 -8.21
CA GLN A 18 -7.38 20.48 -7.18
C GLN A 18 -6.83 19.11 -7.57
N GLY A 19 -5.67 19.10 -8.20
CA GLY A 19 -5.04 17.90 -8.74
C GLY A 19 -4.93 16.88 -7.63
N VAL A 20 -5.58 15.73 -7.81
CA VAL A 20 -5.25 14.55 -7.02
C VAL A 20 -3.82 14.21 -7.42
N GLU A 21 -2.87 14.45 -6.51
CA GLU A 21 -1.47 14.06 -6.67
C GLU A 21 -1.43 12.52 -6.61
N LEU A 22 -1.43 11.92 -7.79
CA LEU A 22 -1.56 10.50 -8.03
C LEU A 22 -0.19 9.92 -8.29
N VAL A 23 0.19 8.91 -7.50
CA VAL A 23 1.40 8.14 -7.75
C VAL A 23 1.15 7.15 -8.88
N THR A 24 0.09 6.34 -8.74
CA THR A 24 -0.27 5.31 -9.70
C THR A 24 -1.70 4.83 -9.52
N GLU A 25 -2.24 4.20 -10.57
CA GLU A 25 -3.58 3.63 -10.61
C GLU A 25 -3.53 2.25 -11.25
N VAL A 26 -4.27 1.30 -10.69
CA VAL A 26 -4.56 0.00 -11.31
C VAL A 26 -6.06 -0.28 -11.25
N ARG A 27 -6.53 -1.18 -12.12
CA ARG A 27 -7.90 -1.65 -12.11
C ARG A 27 -7.94 -3.16 -12.00
N ALA A 28 -8.85 -3.66 -11.17
CA ALA A 28 -9.09 -5.08 -10.98
C ALA A 28 -10.54 -5.27 -10.53
N ASP A 29 -11.14 -6.35 -11.01
CA ASP A 29 -12.43 -6.86 -10.52
C ASP A 29 -12.09 -7.87 -9.43
N LEU A 30 -11.90 -7.41 -8.19
CA LEU A 30 -11.46 -8.30 -7.10
C LEU A 30 -12.63 -9.10 -6.53
N ASP A 31 -13.83 -8.53 -6.52
CA ASP A 31 -15.02 -9.18 -5.97
C ASP A 31 -15.78 -10.07 -6.98
N GLU A 32 -15.33 -10.11 -8.23
CA GLU A 32 -15.79 -10.95 -9.33
C GLU A 32 -17.26 -10.66 -9.72
N ASP A 33 -17.68 -9.40 -9.60
CA ASP A 33 -19.04 -8.97 -9.95
C ASP A 33 -19.19 -8.55 -11.44
N GLY A 34 -18.07 -8.47 -12.16
CA GLY A 34 -18.01 -8.10 -13.57
C GLY A 34 -17.80 -6.61 -13.83
N VAL A 35 -17.73 -5.78 -12.78
CA VAL A 35 -17.29 -4.39 -12.80
C VAL A 35 -15.87 -4.34 -12.23
N GLN A 36 -15.03 -3.44 -12.75
CA GLN A 36 -13.68 -3.26 -12.19
C GLN A 36 -13.67 -2.11 -11.19
N GLU A 37 -13.17 -2.38 -9.99
CA GLU A 37 -12.75 -1.33 -9.08
C GLU A 37 -11.46 -0.67 -9.57
N THR A 38 -11.33 0.60 -9.21
CA THR A 38 -10.12 1.39 -9.40
C THR A 38 -9.40 1.53 -8.08
N TYR A 39 -8.10 1.23 -8.10
CA TYR A 39 -7.19 1.34 -6.97
C TYR A 39 -6.22 2.48 -7.26
N THR A 40 -6.33 3.56 -6.51
CA THR A 40 -5.50 4.75 -6.68
C THR A 40 -4.60 4.94 -5.48
N LEU A 41 -3.30 4.98 -5.72
CA LEU A 41 -2.31 5.32 -4.70
C LEU A 41 -1.98 6.81 -4.81
N ARG A 42 -2.22 7.54 -3.73
CA ARG A 42 -1.96 8.98 -3.63
C ARG A 42 -0.55 9.23 -3.11
N GLU A 43 -0.01 10.42 -3.37
CA GLU A 43 1.35 10.79 -2.96
C GLU A 43 1.57 10.79 -1.45
N ASN A 44 0.51 10.95 -0.65
CA ASN A 44 0.61 10.85 0.80
C ASN A 44 0.61 9.41 1.34
N GLY A 45 0.55 8.41 0.46
CA GLY A 45 0.54 6.99 0.85
C GLY A 45 -0.85 6.42 1.12
N ASP A 46 -1.90 7.20 0.90
CA ASP A 46 -3.28 6.71 0.99
C ASP A 46 -3.60 5.82 -0.21
N LEU A 47 -4.30 4.71 0.05
CA LEU A 47 -4.91 3.88 -0.98
C LEU A 47 -6.40 4.19 -1.05
N VAL A 48 -6.86 4.51 -2.24
CA VAL A 48 -8.27 4.71 -2.55
C VAL A 48 -8.76 3.50 -3.33
N VAL A 49 -9.87 2.92 -2.89
CA VAL A 49 -10.60 1.90 -3.65
C VAL A 49 -11.93 2.52 -4.05
N SER A 50 -12.25 2.50 -5.34
CA SER A 50 -13.50 3.06 -5.84
C SER A 50 -14.13 2.20 -6.92
N GLU A 51 -15.45 2.24 -6.97
CA GLU A 51 -16.29 1.60 -7.98
C GLU A 51 -17.44 2.57 -8.31
N ALA A 52 -18.23 2.28 -9.34
CA ALA A 52 -19.30 3.17 -9.79
C ALA A 52 -20.40 3.36 -8.72
N GLY A 53 -20.22 4.35 -7.86
CA GLY A 53 -21.18 4.71 -6.80
C GLY A 53 -20.59 4.78 -5.41
N TRP A 54 -19.33 4.36 -5.20
CA TRP A 54 -18.68 4.44 -3.90
C TRP A 54 -17.16 4.63 -3.99
N GLU A 55 -16.60 5.25 -2.95
CA GLU A 55 -15.17 5.36 -2.73
C GLU A 55 -14.88 5.09 -1.25
N ARG A 56 -13.78 4.38 -0.97
CA ARG A 56 -13.24 4.21 0.38
C ARG A 56 -11.75 4.49 0.38
N VAL A 57 -11.28 5.12 1.46
CA VAL A 57 -9.88 5.48 1.66
C VAL A 57 -9.29 4.65 2.79
N VAL A 58 -8.15 4.04 2.53
CA VAL A 58 -7.24 3.47 3.52
C VAL A 58 -6.14 4.51 3.73
N SER A 59 -6.24 5.27 4.81
CA SER A 59 -5.20 6.24 5.15
C SER A 59 -3.92 5.55 5.57
N ASP A 60 -2.76 6.13 5.22
CA ASP A 60 -1.45 5.57 5.58
C ASP A 60 -1.32 4.10 5.14
N ALA A 61 -1.73 3.79 3.90
CA ALA A 61 -1.69 2.42 3.39
C ALA A 61 -0.25 1.98 3.07
N ALA A 62 0.60 2.92 2.67
CA ALA A 62 1.98 2.68 2.31
C ALA A 62 2.92 3.74 2.89
N PHE A 63 4.13 3.31 3.25
CA PHE A 63 5.21 4.24 3.57
C PHE A 63 5.55 5.08 2.34
N VAL A 64 5.65 6.40 2.56
CA VAL A 64 6.15 7.38 1.60
C VAL A 64 7.32 8.11 2.22
N GLY A 65 8.39 8.24 1.45
CA GLY A 65 9.54 9.06 1.85
C GLY A 65 10.00 10.03 0.77
N PRO A 66 10.79 11.05 1.15
CA PRO A 66 11.08 12.21 0.30
C PRO A 66 12.13 11.96 -0.79
N VAL A 67 12.78 10.78 -0.81
CA VAL A 67 13.89 10.50 -1.74
C VAL A 67 13.56 9.38 -2.73
N ALA A 68 14.33 9.32 -3.81
CA ALA A 68 14.27 8.20 -4.75
C ALA A 68 14.49 6.86 -4.03
N GLY A 69 13.69 5.86 -4.38
CA GLY A 69 13.70 4.56 -3.71
C GLY A 69 12.83 4.53 -2.45
N GLN A 70 11.94 5.50 -2.26
CA GLN A 70 10.92 5.51 -1.20
C GLN A 70 9.50 5.76 -1.74
N GLN A 71 9.33 5.70 -3.06
CA GLN A 71 8.04 5.87 -3.71
C GLN A 71 7.28 4.54 -3.67
N PRO A 72 6.06 4.50 -3.11
CA PRO A 72 5.24 3.31 -3.19
C PRO A 72 4.69 3.11 -4.60
N SER A 73 4.19 1.91 -4.87
CA SER A 73 3.60 1.58 -6.17
C SER A 73 2.47 0.56 -6.05
N LEU A 74 1.66 0.51 -7.11
CA LEU A 74 0.61 -0.47 -7.31
C LEU A 74 0.98 -1.36 -8.50
N GLY A 75 0.56 -2.61 -8.42
CA GLY A 75 0.64 -3.58 -9.51
C GLY A 75 -0.52 -4.56 -9.44
N ILE A 76 -0.62 -5.42 -10.46
CA ILE A 76 -1.55 -6.55 -10.49
C ILE A 76 -0.73 -7.83 -10.54
N SER A 77 -1.03 -8.78 -9.66
CA SER A 77 -0.39 -10.09 -9.63
C SER A 77 -0.82 -10.93 -10.84
N VAL A 78 -0.08 -11.99 -11.14
CA VAL A 78 -0.46 -12.94 -12.19
C VAL A 78 -1.81 -13.63 -11.94
N LEU A 79 -2.26 -13.64 -10.68
CA LEU A 79 -3.56 -14.19 -10.27
C LEU A 79 -4.65 -13.11 -10.14
N GLY A 80 -4.38 -11.88 -10.60
CA GLY A 80 -5.36 -10.78 -10.62
C GLY A 80 -5.51 -10.01 -9.30
N SER A 81 -4.74 -10.34 -8.26
CA SER A 81 -4.75 -9.59 -7.00
C SER A 81 -4.06 -8.24 -7.15
N VAL A 82 -4.47 -7.24 -6.36
CA VAL A 82 -3.78 -5.95 -6.32
C VAL A 82 -2.56 -6.06 -5.41
N LEU A 83 -1.42 -5.55 -5.85
CA LEU A 83 -0.18 -5.49 -5.09
C LEU A 83 0.09 -4.05 -4.68
N LEU A 84 0.26 -3.80 -3.38
CA LEU A 84 0.71 -2.51 -2.86
C LEU A 84 2.13 -2.67 -2.32
N THR A 85 3.09 -2.02 -2.98
CA THR A 85 4.50 -2.09 -2.61
C THR A 85 4.96 -0.77 -1.99
N SER A 86 5.72 -0.84 -0.90
CA SER A 86 6.42 0.28 -0.30
C SER A 86 7.86 -0.13 0.00
N MET A 87 8.79 0.81 -0.03
CA MET A 87 10.21 0.51 0.14
C MET A 87 10.97 1.66 0.78
N ASN A 88 12.14 1.36 1.34
CA ASN A 88 13.16 2.34 1.66
C ASN A 88 14.52 1.85 1.14
N GLU A 89 14.89 2.26 -0.07
CA GLU A 89 16.20 1.95 -0.67
C GLU A 89 17.16 3.16 -0.67
N GLY A 90 16.66 4.35 -0.30
CA GLY A 90 17.33 5.62 -0.55
C GLY A 90 18.13 6.22 0.61
N LEU A 91 17.64 6.10 1.85
CA LEU A 91 18.23 6.77 3.02
C LEU A 91 18.24 5.85 4.24
N GLY A 92 19.21 6.05 5.14
CA GLY A 92 19.35 5.27 6.37
C GLY A 92 20.08 3.94 6.17
N ARG A 93 20.01 3.08 7.19
CA ARG A 93 20.56 1.70 7.19
C ARG A 93 19.47 0.64 7.08
N ASP A 94 18.20 1.06 7.11
CA ASP A 94 17.00 0.24 7.03
C ASP A 94 16.60 0.04 5.57
N ARG A 95 17.40 -0.72 4.80
CA ARG A 95 16.95 -1.10 3.46
C ARG A 95 15.84 -2.11 3.60
N ARG A 96 14.65 -1.77 3.08
CA ARG A 96 13.47 -2.62 3.22
C ARG A 96 12.53 -2.49 2.05
N SER A 97 11.86 -3.60 1.74
CA SER A 97 10.76 -3.66 0.80
C SER A 97 9.60 -4.40 1.46
N MET A 98 8.38 -3.94 1.19
CA MET A 98 7.15 -4.56 1.67
C MET A 98 6.13 -4.59 0.55
N THR A 99 5.55 -5.75 0.27
CA THR A 99 4.44 -5.91 -0.66
C THR A 99 3.24 -6.56 0.04
N LEU A 100 2.12 -5.85 0.01
CA LEU A 100 0.82 -6.39 0.40
C LEU A 100 0.13 -6.97 -0.81
N THR A 101 -0.41 -8.18 -0.68
CA THR A 101 -1.34 -8.75 -1.65
C THR A 101 -2.76 -8.50 -1.17
N ILE A 102 -3.52 -7.73 -1.93
CA ILE A 102 -4.91 -7.37 -1.65
C ILE A 102 -5.82 -8.26 -2.51
N ALA A 103 -6.77 -8.92 -1.86
CA ALA A 103 -7.77 -9.75 -2.53
C ALA A 103 -9.13 -9.59 -1.85
N HIS A 104 -10.22 -9.80 -2.59
CA HIS A 104 -11.55 -9.92 -2.00
C HIS A 104 -11.80 -11.37 -1.55
N ARG A 105 -12.02 -11.58 -0.25
CA ARG A 105 -12.26 -12.92 0.32
C ARG A 105 -13.29 -12.82 1.44
N GLN A 106 -14.22 -13.77 1.45
CA GLN A 106 -15.30 -13.83 2.45
C GLN A 106 -16.16 -12.55 2.47
N GLY A 107 -16.35 -11.91 1.30
CA GLY A 107 -17.19 -10.72 1.16
C GLY A 107 -16.55 -9.40 1.64
N ASP A 108 -15.22 -9.34 1.75
CA ASP A 108 -14.51 -8.10 2.08
C ASP A 108 -13.11 -8.06 1.43
N TRP A 109 -12.55 -6.85 1.30
CA TRP A 109 -11.16 -6.64 0.89
C TRP A 109 -10.24 -6.99 2.04
N ARG A 110 -9.29 -7.89 1.78
CA ARG A 110 -8.37 -8.43 2.77
C ARG A 110 -6.93 -8.23 2.33
N ILE A 111 -6.05 -8.08 3.31
CA ILE A 111 -4.62 -8.34 3.10
C ILE A 111 -4.43 -9.86 3.11
N ALA A 112 -4.33 -10.45 1.93
CA ALA A 112 -4.23 -11.88 1.71
C ALA A 112 -2.79 -12.40 1.82
N GLY A 113 -1.81 -11.56 1.54
CA GLY A 113 -0.40 -11.91 1.59
C GLY A 113 0.46 -10.74 2.01
N TYR A 114 1.61 -11.06 2.59
CA TYR A 114 2.57 -10.11 3.11
C TYR A 114 3.98 -10.60 2.80
N ASN A 115 4.68 -9.88 1.94
CA ASN A 115 6.10 -10.08 1.68
C ASN A 115 6.88 -8.91 2.27
N TYR A 116 7.91 -9.19 3.05
CA TYR A 116 8.79 -8.20 3.65
C TYR A 116 10.24 -8.67 3.60
N ASP A 117 11.08 -7.81 3.05
CA ASP A 117 12.53 -7.97 2.97
C ASP A 117 13.19 -6.81 3.70
N PHE A 118 14.29 -7.09 4.39
CA PHE A 118 15.19 -6.06 4.86
C PHE A 118 16.65 -6.50 4.81
N TYR A 119 17.56 -5.53 4.71
CA TYR A 119 18.99 -5.73 4.88
C TYR A 119 19.67 -4.45 5.35
N ASP A 120 20.85 -4.57 5.96
CA ASP A 120 21.71 -3.45 6.29
C ASP A 120 22.88 -3.36 5.30
N PRO A 121 23.00 -2.28 4.50
CA PRO A 121 24.07 -2.16 3.53
C PRO A 121 25.46 -1.99 4.18
N MET A 122 25.53 -1.68 5.48
CA MET A 122 26.77 -1.55 6.24
C MET A 122 27.10 -2.79 7.09
N ASP A 123 26.14 -3.69 7.27
CA ASP A 123 26.30 -4.94 8.00
C ASP A 123 25.65 -6.09 7.21
N PRO A 124 26.41 -6.78 6.35
CA PRO A 124 25.86 -7.77 5.42
C PRO A 124 25.29 -9.01 6.13
N ASP A 125 25.62 -9.21 7.41
CA ASP A 125 25.04 -10.28 8.21
C ASP A 125 23.67 -9.88 8.78
N THR A 126 23.26 -8.62 8.67
CA THR A 126 21.93 -8.16 9.11
C THR A 126 20.97 -8.12 7.91
N TRP A 127 20.17 -9.18 7.76
CA TRP A 127 19.11 -9.26 6.77
C TRP A 127 17.98 -10.19 7.22
N GLY A 128 16.82 -10.07 6.59
CA GLY A 128 15.71 -11.00 6.77
C GLY A 128 14.73 -10.97 5.61
N HIS A 129 14.09 -12.12 5.39
CA HIS A 129 13.04 -12.32 4.42
C HIS A 129 11.82 -12.92 5.13
N CYS A 130 10.62 -12.47 4.77
CA CYS A 130 9.37 -13.02 5.27
C CYS A 130 8.32 -13.01 4.16
N ASP A 131 7.71 -14.17 3.88
CA ASP A 131 6.60 -14.30 2.94
C ASP A 131 5.47 -15.09 3.61
N LEU A 132 4.34 -14.43 3.81
CA LEU A 132 3.18 -14.97 4.52
C LEU A 132 1.95 -15.00 3.62
N ASN A 133 1.26 -16.12 3.64
CA ASN A 133 -0.10 -16.26 3.15
C ASN A 133 -1.07 -16.14 4.34
N LEU A 134 -1.63 -14.94 4.52
CA LEU A 134 -2.52 -14.64 5.64
C LEU A 134 -3.90 -15.29 5.53
N LEU A 135 -4.26 -15.83 4.35
CA LEU A 135 -5.50 -16.59 4.17
C LEU A 135 -5.40 -18.01 4.74
N THR A 136 -4.22 -18.61 4.65
CA THR A 136 -3.95 -19.98 5.11
C THR A 136 -3.26 -20.02 6.47
N GLY A 137 -2.58 -18.93 6.86
CA GLY A 137 -1.71 -18.89 8.03
C GLY A 137 -0.32 -19.50 7.77
N GLU A 138 -0.03 -19.93 6.54
CA GLU A 138 1.26 -20.48 6.14
C GLU A 138 2.23 -19.37 5.75
N GLY A 139 3.52 -19.64 5.89
CA GLY A 139 4.55 -18.70 5.46
C GLY A 139 5.95 -19.20 5.78
N VAL A 140 6.93 -18.47 5.29
CA VAL A 140 8.34 -18.69 5.56
C VAL A 140 8.97 -17.41 6.05
N ALA A 141 9.92 -17.54 6.95
CA ALA A 141 10.79 -16.44 7.33
C ALA A 141 12.21 -16.97 7.48
N GLU A 142 13.19 -16.15 7.13
CA GLU A 142 14.60 -16.50 7.20
C GLU A 142 15.42 -15.27 7.57
N THR A 143 16.48 -15.49 8.35
CA THR A 143 17.53 -14.49 8.57
C THR A 143 18.90 -15.14 8.35
N ASN A 144 19.95 -14.38 8.53
CA ASN A 144 21.33 -14.88 8.61
C ASN A 144 21.56 -16.04 9.61
N GLU A 145 20.69 -16.20 10.61
CA GLU A 145 20.76 -17.30 11.59
C GLU A 145 20.04 -18.58 11.13
N GLY A 146 19.34 -18.52 10.00
CA GLY A 146 18.59 -19.62 9.41
C GLY A 146 17.07 -19.39 9.41
N PRO A 147 16.30 -20.45 9.12
CA PRO A 147 14.85 -20.37 8.97
C PRO A 147 14.15 -20.17 10.32
N LEU A 148 13.08 -19.40 10.28
CA LEU A 148 12.15 -19.16 11.38
C LEU A 148 10.77 -19.73 11.02
N ALA A 149 9.97 -20.05 12.04
CA ALA A 149 8.60 -20.49 11.87
C ALA A 149 7.65 -19.31 12.15
N PRO A 150 7.24 -18.53 11.13
CA PRO A 150 6.38 -17.39 11.36
C PRO A 150 4.98 -17.83 11.78
N VAL A 151 4.32 -17.01 12.60
CA VAL A 151 2.93 -17.23 13.02
C VAL A 151 2.05 -16.18 12.37
N ALA A 152 1.60 -16.45 11.15
CA ALA A 152 0.78 -15.51 10.40
C ALA A 152 -0.58 -15.30 11.09
N PRO A 153 -1.00 -14.04 11.29
CA PRO A 153 -2.34 -13.74 11.74
C PRO A 153 -3.35 -14.06 10.63
N SER A 154 -4.62 -14.17 11.00
CA SER A 154 -5.69 -14.22 10.02
C SER A 154 -5.74 -12.93 9.19
N ALA A 155 -5.97 -13.05 7.89
CA ALA A 155 -6.05 -11.97 6.92
C ALA A 155 -6.91 -10.78 7.42
N PRO A 156 -6.30 -9.66 7.80
CA PRO A 156 -7.03 -8.51 8.31
C PRO A 156 -7.81 -7.83 7.17
N PRO A 157 -8.92 -7.14 7.50
CA PRO A 157 -9.57 -6.24 6.55
C PRO A 157 -8.59 -5.17 6.07
N LEU A 158 -8.55 -4.93 4.76
CA LEU A 158 -7.74 -3.88 4.14
C LEU A 158 -7.99 -2.52 4.80
N TRP A 159 -9.24 -2.23 5.15
CA TRP A 159 -9.67 -0.95 5.73
C TRP A 159 -9.01 -0.62 7.07
N ASN A 160 -8.53 -1.64 7.78
CA ASN A 160 -7.88 -1.52 9.08
C ASN A 160 -6.35 -1.43 8.97
N TRP A 161 -5.80 -1.56 7.77
CA TRP A 161 -4.35 -1.54 7.55
C TRP A 161 -3.76 -0.14 7.72
N ARG A 162 -2.61 -0.03 8.40
CA ARG A 162 -1.80 1.19 8.53
C ARG A 162 -0.33 0.84 8.44
N ALA A 163 0.43 1.52 7.58
CA ALA A 163 1.85 1.30 7.38
C ALA A 163 2.68 1.75 8.59
N SER A 164 2.27 2.83 9.26
CA SER A 164 2.96 3.35 10.46
C SER A 164 2.79 2.48 11.71
N GLU A 165 1.85 1.52 11.70
CA GLU A 165 1.71 0.53 12.78
C GLU A 165 2.72 -0.63 12.66
N LEU A 166 3.60 -0.59 11.66
CA LEU A 166 4.77 -1.46 11.53
C LEU A 166 5.96 -0.83 12.28
N PRO A 167 6.58 -1.52 13.25
CA PRO A 167 6.90 -2.95 13.21
C PRO A 167 6.53 -3.73 14.50
N LEU A 168 5.31 -3.62 15.04
CA LEU A 168 4.95 -4.29 16.30
C LEU A 168 3.88 -5.39 16.26
N PRO A 169 3.17 -5.64 15.15
CA PRO A 169 2.66 -6.98 14.88
C PRO A 169 3.64 -7.78 14.02
N MET A 170 4.11 -7.23 12.89
CA MET A 170 4.71 -8.06 11.83
C MET A 170 6.19 -8.41 12.02
N GLY A 171 7.01 -7.54 12.65
CA GLY A 171 8.36 -7.92 13.07
C GLY A 171 8.36 -9.07 14.08
N ASN A 172 7.38 -9.09 14.98
CA ASN A 172 7.14 -10.20 15.90
C ASN A 172 6.64 -11.47 15.17
N ILE A 173 5.73 -11.30 14.20
CA ILE A 173 5.17 -12.42 13.42
C ILE A 173 6.23 -13.11 12.56
N CYS A 174 7.09 -12.33 11.90
CA CYS A 174 8.08 -12.83 10.95
C CYS A 174 9.37 -13.25 11.64
N PHE A 175 9.82 -12.48 12.62
CA PHE A 175 11.19 -12.58 13.14
C PHE A 175 11.24 -12.83 14.65
N ASP A 176 10.16 -13.32 15.28
CA ASP A 176 10.10 -13.70 16.71
C ASP A 176 10.60 -12.59 17.66
N GLY A 177 10.28 -11.34 17.32
CA GLY A 177 10.66 -10.16 18.10
C GLY A 177 12.14 -9.80 18.05
N ARG A 178 12.92 -10.42 17.16
CA ARG A 178 14.25 -9.94 16.78
C ARG A 178 14.12 -8.54 16.21
N VAL A 179 15.02 -7.65 16.61
CA VAL A 179 15.02 -6.26 16.16
C VAL A 179 15.26 -6.25 14.65
N VAL A 180 14.22 -5.87 13.93
CA VAL A 180 14.28 -5.48 12.53
C VAL A 180 14.70 -4.00 12.49
N PRO A 181 15.69 -3.60 11.67
CA PRO A 181 16.09 -2.21 11.48
C PRO A 181 14.94 -1.28 11.07
#